data_AF-A0A969YTD3-F1
#
_entry.id   AF-A0A969YTD3-F1
#
_cell.length_a   1.000
_cell.length_b   1.000
_cell.length_c   1.000
_cell.angle_alpha   90.00
_cell.angle_beta   90.00
_cell.angle_gamma   90.00
#
_symmetry.space_group_name_H-M   'P 1'
#
loop_
_entity.id
_entity.type
_entity.pdbx_description
1 polymer ?
#
loop_
_entity_poly.entity_id
_entity_poly.type
_entity_poly.pdbx_seq_one_letter_code
_entity_poly.pdbx_strand_id
1 'polypeptide(L)'
;MKKVFFLTVFLCVFSLNVDIAQAQQVTHSNTMDKELCFTCHQNQNLTVTRNNQKISLYVDRAQYEKSVHGTKQCVSCHNFKEPYQTGMSTDPSRMSEQCGSCHYQAWSGYRDSVHAGNNMSASCATCHGGHNITKVAGADSPANKKNQVQSCGNCHQKVAVQYQESFHGKAVALGATTSPSCTDCHGAHKVLSSKNPGSQTSEEKTPSLCSKCHGGAVLGLNAVEHYAMTPQGFGAPMYWVKKIFMWLILLVVGFFLIHILLDLFHKLRTRRS
;
A
#
# COMPACT_ATOMS: atom_id res chain seq x y z
N MET A 1 -68.98 64.06 33.22
CA MET A 1 -69.83 63.01 33.83
C MET A 1 -69.72 61.76 32.96
N LYS A 2 -68.61 61.02 33.11
CA LYS A 2 -68.45 59.68 33.76
C LYS A 2 -69.16 58.54 33.01
N LYS A 3 -68.32 57.66 32.46
CA LYS A 3 -68.57 56.54 31.54
C LYS A 3 -68.89 55.23 32.30
N VAL A 4 -69.95 54.58 31.83
CA VAL A 4 -70.16 53.14 31.53
C VAL A 4 -69.15 52.10 32.06
N PHE A 5 -69.67 51.20 32.91
CA PHE A 5 -69.63 49.71 32.88
C PHE A 5 -68.35 48.98 32.44
N PHE A 6 -67.81 48.08 33.29
CA PHE A 6 -67.88 46.61 33.08
C PHE A 6 -67.21 45.82 34.21
N LEU A 7 -67.93 44.77 34.64
CA LEU A 7 -67.55 43.70 35.55
C LEU A 7 -66.44 42.84 34.92
N THR A 8 -65.33 42.59 35.62
CA THR A 8 -64.33 41.59 35.21
C THR A 8 -63.89 40.73 36.39
N VAL A 9 -64.17 39.44 36.25
CA VAL A 9 -63.83 38.33 37.13
C VAL A 9 -62.32 38.09 37.08
N PHE A 10 -61.68 38.09 38.25
CA PHE A 10 -60.26 37.75 38.42
C PHE A 10 -60.14 36.23 38.50
N LEU A 11 -59.60 35.59 37.46
CA LEU A 11 -59.25 34.16 37.47
C LEU A 11 -57.74 34.04 37.22
N CYS A 12 -57.00 33.90 38.32
CA CYS A 12 -55.60 33.52 38.33
C CYS A 12 -55.46 32.09 37.79
N VAL A 13 -54.81 31.91 36.64
CA VAL A 13 -54.31 30.60 36.22
C VAL A 13 -52.83 30.71 35.90
N PHE A 14 -52.08 30.17 36.85
CA PHE A 14 -50.72 29.65 36.82
C PHE A 14 -49.98 29.62 35.47
N SER A 15 -48.83 30.29 35.43
CA SER A 15 -47.80 30.17 34.41
C SER A 15 -47.06 28.83 34.57
N LEU A 16 -47.26 27.90 33.64
CA LEU A 16 -46.35 26.78 33.42
C LEU A 16 -45.47 27.13 32.21
N ASN A 17 -44.24 27.55 32.49
CA ASN A 17 -43.19 27.61 31.48
C ASN A 17 -42.80 26.16 31.13
N VAL A 18 -43.30 25.68 30.00
CA VAL A 18 -42.82 24.45 29.40
C VAL A 18 -41.67 24.84 28.47
N ASP A 19 -40.43 24.63 28.94
CA ASP A 19 -39.26 24.66 28.08
C ASP A 19 -39.36 23.51 27.08
N ILE A 20 -39.91 23.81 25.90
CA ILE A 20 -39.87 22.90 24.76
C ILE A 20 -38.42 22.91 24.27
N ALA A 21 -37.60 22.00 24.80
CA ALA A 21 -36.36 21.61 24.18
C ALA A 21 -36.70 21.07 22.78
N GLN A 22 -36.50 21.90 21.76
CA GLN A 22 -36.60 21.46 20.37
C GLN A 22 -35.50 20.42 20.13
N ALA A 23 -35.89 19.15 20.15
CA ALA A 23 -35.08 18.09 19.60
C ALA A 23 -34.94 18.37 18.10
N GLN A 24 -33.81 18.98 17.72
CA GLN A 24 -33.47 19.18 16.33
C GLN A 24 -33.38 17.82 15.67
N GLN A 25 -34.36 17.47 14.83
CA GLN A 25 -34.28 16.30 13.97
C GLN A 25 -33.03 16.46 13.11
N VAL A 26 -32.05 15.58 13.33
CA VAL A 26 -30.92 15.40 12.43
C VAL A 26 -31.50 14.90 11.12
N THR A 27 -31.73 15.80 10.17
CA THR A 27 -32.08 15.45 8.80
C THR A 27 -30.84 14.80 8.19
N HIS A 28 -30.72 13.49 8.30
CA HIS A 28 -29.76 12.73 7.50
C HIS A 28 -30.13 12.94 6.03
N SER A 29 -29.36 13.81 5.38
CA SER A 29 -29.28 13.93 3.92
C SER A 29 -29.27 12.52 3.30
N ASN A 30 -29.95 12.36 2.15
CA ASN A 30 -29.96 11.14 1.32
C ASN A 30 -28.58 10.68 0.81
N THR A 31 -27.49 11.24 1.34
CA THR A 31 -26.13 10.71 1.30
C THR A 31 -25.85 10.04 2.64
N MET A 32 -25.82 8.71 2.70
CA MET A 32 -25.39 8.02 3.93
C MET A 32 -24.03 8.58 4.38
N ASP A 33 -24.03 9.20 5.56
CA ASP A 33 -22.84 9.75 6.18
C ASP A 33 -21.88 8.62 6.59
N LYS A 34 -20.58 8.80 6.32
CA LYS A 34 -19.51 7.89 6.73
C LYS A 34 -19.52 7.62 8.24
N GLU A 35 -20.00 8.58 9.04
CA GLU A 35 -20.13 8.41 10.49
C GLU A 35 -21.07 7.26 10.86
N LEU A 36 -22.17 7.08 10.10
CA LEU A 36 -23.09 5.98 10.31
C LEU A 36 -22.42 4.63 10.05
N CYS A 37 -21.60 4.55 9.01
CA CYS A 37 -20.85 3.33 8.69
C CYS A 37 -19.86 2.98 9.81
N PHE A 38 -19.14 3.98 10.34
CA PHE A 38 -18.15 3.78 11.39
C PHE A 38 -18.76 3.29 12.72
N THR A 39 -20.02 3.59 13.02
CA THR A 39 -20.71 3.07 14.23
C THR A 39 -20.52 1.56 14.40
N CYS A 40 -20.54 0.81 13.30
CA CYS A 40 -20.29 -0.63 13.31
C CYS A 40 -18.90 -0.99 12.77
N HIS A 41 -18.49 -0.39 11.65
CA HIS A 41 -17.28 -0.82 10.94
C HIS A 41 -15.96 -0.43 11.63
N GLN A 42 -15.98 0.40 12.68
CA GLN A 42 -14.78 0.63 13.50
C GLN A 42 -14.52 -0.45 14.56
N ASN A 43 -15.38 -1.47 14.67
CA ASN A 43 -15.20 -2.56 15.63
C ASN A 43 -14.23 -3.62 15.08
N GLN A 44 -13.08 -3.80 15.74
CA GLN A 44 -12.03 -4.76 15.34
C GLN A 44 -12.52 -6.23 15.34
N ASN A 45 -13.57 -6.53 16.10
CA ASN A 45 -14.16 -7.86 16.18
C ASN A 45 -15.29 -8.08 15.18
N LEU A 46 -15.64 -7.07 14.36
CA LEU A 46 -16.70 -7.20 13.37
C LEU A 46 -16.25 -8.08 12.21
N THR A 47 -16.84 -9.26 12.11
CA THR A 47 -16.54 -10.23 11.06
C THR A 47 -17.81 -10.83 10.48
N VAL A 48 -17.75 -11.25 9.22
CA VAL A 48 -18.79 -12.04 8.56
C VAL A 48 -18.18 -13.35 8.06
N THR A 49 -18.96 -14.43 8.08
CA THR A 49 -18.55 -15.69 7.47
C THR A 49 -19.14 -15.79 6.07
N ARG A 50 -18.29 -15.98 5.06
CA ARG A 50 -18.72 -16.34 3.69
C ARG A 50 -17.86 -17.48 3.18
N ASN A 51 -18.48 -18.47 2.53
CA ASN A 51 -17.77 -19.63 1.97
C ASN A 51 -16.81 -20.29 2.99
N ASN A 52 -17.26 -20.46 4.24
CA ASN A 52 -16.47 -20.98 5.37
C ASN A 52 -15.20 -20.18 5.72
N GLN A 53 -15.04 -18.96 5.19
CA GLN A 53 -13.98 -18.05 5.56
C GLN A 53 -14.52 -16.93 6.44
N LYS A 54 -13.86 -16.69 7.57
CA LYS A 54 -14.12 -15.55 8.45
C LYS A 54 -13.44 -14.32 7.84
N ILE A 55 -14.24 -13.33 7.42
CA ILE A 55 -13.78 -12.10 6.78
C ILE A 55 -13.99 -10.95 7.76
N SER A 56 -12.94 -10.18 8.01
CA SER A 56 -13.05 -8.95 8.81
C SER A 56 -13.75 -7.85 8.02
N LEU A 57 -14.67 -7.14 8.69
CA LEU A 57 -15.33 -5.94 8.17
C LEU A 57 -14.82 -4.66 8.86
N TYR A 58 -13.78 -4.78 9.68
CA TYR A 58 -13.18 -3.66 10.38
C TYR A 58 -12.52 -2.67 9.41
N VAL A 59 -12.73 -1.39 9.68
CA VAL A 59 -12.08 -0.24 9.06
C VAL A 59 -11.54 0.67 10.16
N ASP A 60 -10.24 0.92 10.13
CA ASP A 60 -9.60 1.87 11.03
C ASP A 60 -9.97 3.31 10.63
N ARG A 61 -10.80 3.97 11.44
CA ARG A 61 -11.25 5.35 11.20
C ARG A 61 -10.08 6.32 11.08
N ALA A 62 -9.11 6.24 12.00
CA ALA A 62 -7.99 7.17 12.03
C ALA A 62 -7.08 7.02 10.80
N GLN A 63 -6.90 5.79 10.29
CA GLN A 63 -6.18 5.56 9.04
C GLN A 63 -6.98 6.01 7.82
N TYR A 64 -8.29 5.76 7.79
CA TYR A 64 -9.14 6.21 6.68
C TYR A 64 -9.14 7.73 6.54
N GLU A 65 -9.29 8.46 7.64
CA GLU A 65 -9.32 9.92 7.63
C GLU A 65 -7.99 10.54 7.20
N LYS A 66 -6.86 9.85 7.45
CA LYS A 66 -5.53 10.24 6.96
C LYS A 66 -5.28 9.86 5.50
N SER A 67 -6.13 9.02 4.90
CA SER A 67 -6.00 8.63 3.50
C SER A 67 -6.27 9.83 2.58
N VAL A 68 -5.84 9.72 1.33
CA VAL A 68 -6.15 10.72 0.29
C VAL A 68 -7.65 10.84 0.00
N HIS A 69 -8.44 9.87 0.47
CA HIS A 69 -9.89 9.83 0.36
C HIS A 69 -10.62 10.07 1.69
N GLY A 70 -9.94 10.52 2.75
CA GLY A 70 -10.53 10.65 4.10
C GLY A 70 -11.74 11.58 4.21
N THR A 71 -11.96 12.43 3.21
CA THR A 71 -13.11 13.33 3.08
C THR A 71 -14.27 12.74 2.27
N LYS A 72 -14.10 11.56 1.67
CA LYS A 72 -15.14 10.88 0.89
C LYS A 72 -16.10 10.12 1.79
N GLN A 73 -17.30 9.88 1.27
CA GLN A 73 -18.31 9.06 1.92
C GLN A 73 -18.07 7.59 1.54
N CYS A 74 -18.34 6.65 2.45
CA CYS A 74 -18.11 5.22 2.20
C CYS A 74 -18.89 4.73 0.97
N VAL A 75 -20.13 5.20 0.82
CA VAL A 75 -21.03 4.87 -0.29
C VAL A 75 -20.57 5.40 -1.65
N SER A 76 -19.62 6.35 -1.68
CA SER A 76 -19.03 6.81 -2.94
C SER A 76 -18.20 5.73 -3.64
N CYS A 77 -17.69 4.75 -2.89
CA CYS A 77 -16.98 3.59 -3.43
C CYS A 77 -17.78 2.29 -3.23
N HIS A 78 -18.40 2.11 -2.07
CA HIS A 78 -19.27 0.97 -1.77
C HIS A 78 -20.68 1.22 -2.31
N ASN A 79 -20.85 1.09 -3.63
CA ASN A 79 -22.15 1.26 -4.28
C ASN A 79 -23.02 0.00 -4.08
N PHE A 80 -23.99 0.09 -3.16
CA PHE A 80 -24.95 -0.98 -2.89
C PHE A 80 -26.03 -0.98 -3.98
N LYS A 81 -25.98 -1.93 -4.92
CA LYS A 81 -27.08 -2.17 -5.87
C LYS A 81 -27.73 -3.52 -5.57
N GLU A 82 -29.04 -3.49 -5.33
CA GLU A 82 -29.90 -4.68 -5.24
C GLU A 82 -29.79 -5.55 -6.52
N PRO A 83 -29.89 -6.90 -6.46
CA PRO A 83 -30.21 -7.74 -5.30
C PRO A 83 -28.98 -8.21 -4.50
N TYR A 84 -27.77 -7.72 -4.83
CA TYR A 84 -26.57 -8.11 -4.11
C TYR A 84 -26.31 -7.13 -2.97
N GLN A 85 -26.86 -7.48 -1.81
CA GLN A 85 -26.24 -7.14 -0.55
C GLN A 85 -24.81 -7.68 -0.60
N THR A 86 -23.87 -6.77 -0.77
CA THR A 86 -22.62 -6.64 -0.02
C THR A 86 -21.73 -5.66 -0.77
N GLY A 87 -20.89 -4.91 -0.04
CA GLY A 87 -20.13 -3.79 -0.58
C GLY A 87 -19.12 -4.14 -1.67
N MET A 88 -18.04 -3.37 -1.76
CA MET A 88 -16.97 -3.51 -2.76
C MET A 88 -16.68 -4.98 -3.15
N SER A 89 -16.72 -5.27 -4.46
CA SER A 89 -16.65 -6.64 -4.99
C SER A 89 -15.37 -7.35 -4.54
N THR A 90 -15.48 -8.64 -4.19
CA THR A 90 -14.31 -9.49 -3.96
C THR A 90 -13.59 -9.87 -5.25
N ASP A 91 -14.21 -9.60 -6.42
CA ASP A 91 -13.55 -9.75 -7.71
C ASP A 91 -12.61 -8.56 -7.96
N PRO A 92 -11.29 -8.79 -8.15
CA PRO A 92 -10.31 -7.72 -8.30
C PRO A 92 -10.57 -6.81 -9.51
N SER A 93 -11.14 -7.34 -10.59
CA SER A 93 -11.39 -6.58 -11.82
C SER A 93 -12.56 -5.62 -11.63
N ARG A 94 -13.68 -6.10 -11.08
CA ARG A 94 -14.85 -5.28 -10.71
C ARG A 94 -14.49 -4.25 -9.64
N MET A 95 -13.66 -4.62 -8.67
CA MET A 95 -13.17 -3.67 -7.67
C MET A 95 -12.37 -2.54 -8.31
N SER A 96 -11.51 -2.87 -9.28
CA SER A 96 -10.69 -1.87 -9.98
C SER A 96 -11.53 -0.98 -10.91
N GLU A 97 -12.63 -1.48 -11.48
CA GLU A 97 -13.57 -0.68 -12.28
C GLU A 97 -14.24 0.44 -11.48
N GLN A 98 -14.55 0.20 -10.20
CA GLN A 98 -15.10 1.23 -9.31
C GLN A 98 -14.11 2.40 -9.14
N CYS A 99 -12.81 2.10 -8.99
CA CYS A 99 -11.76 3.13 -8.97
C CYS A 99 -11.68 3.88 -10.31
N GLY A 100 -11.88 3.18 -11.43
CA GLY A 100 -11.83 3.72 -12.79
C GLY A 100 -12.90 4.76 -13.11
N SER A 101 -14.03 4.76 -12.39
CA SER A 101 -15.07 5.79 -12.54
C SER A 101 -14.55 7.22 -12.29
N CYS A 102 -13.49 7.37 -11.48
CA CYS A 102 -12.81 8.64 -11.25
C CYS A 102 -11.35 8.62 -11.75
N HIS A 103 -10.65 7.49 -11.63
CA HIS A 103 -9.25 7.32 -12.05
C HIS A 103 -9.13 6.62 -13.41
N TYR A 104 -9.88 7.13 -14.40
CA TYR A 104 -10.04 6.47 -15.71
C TYR A 104 -8.71 6.13 -16.41
N GLN A 105 -7.73 7.05 -16.39
CA GLN A 105 -6.44 6.83 -17.05
C GLN A 105 -5.63 5.70 -16.41
N ALA A 106 -5.62 5.63 -15.08
CA ALA A 106 -4.95 4.55 -14.36
C ALA A 106 -5.67 3.23 -14.59
N TRP A 107 -7.00 3.25 -14.53
CA TRP A 107 -7.83 2.07 -14.76
C TRP A 107 -7.72 1.53 -16.19
N SER A 108 -7.72 2.40 -17.20
CA SER A 108 -7.61 1.96 -18.60
C SER A 108 -6.27 1.27 -18.87
N GLY A 109 -5.18 1.81 -18.30
CA GLY A 109 -3.87 1.15 -18.33
C GLY A 109 -3.87 -0.21 -17.61
N TYR A 110 -4.48 -0.28 -16.42
CA TYR A 110 -4.62 -1.52 -15.65
C TYR A 110 -5.44 -2.58 -16.39
N ARG A 111 -6.57 -2.19 -16.98
CA ARG A 111 -7.45 -3.09 -17.74
C ARG A 111 -6.73 -3.74 -18.92
N ASP A 112 -5.81 -3.01 -19.56
CA ASP A 112 -4.99 -3.51 -20.66
C ASP A 112 -3.75 -4.31 -20.19
N SER A 113 -3.56 -4.48 -18.88
CA SER A 113 -2.39 -5.15 -18.29
C SER A 113 -2.60 -6.65 -18.11
N VAL A 114 -1.51 -7.38 -17.92
CA VAL A 114 -1.56 -8.81 -17.55
C VAL A 114 -2.11 -9.07 -16.14
N HIS A 115 -2.28 -8.02 -15.34
CA HIS A 115 -2.83 -8.10 -13.99
C HIS A 115 -4.35 -7.96 -13.95
N ALA A 116 -5.02 -7.70 -15.08
CA ALA A 116 -6.47 -7.71 -15.17
C ALA A 116 -7.01 -9.07 -15.67
N GLY A 117 -8.16 -9.51 -15.13
CA GLY A 117 -9.01 -10.52 -15.78
C GLY A 117 -8.85 -12.00 -15.39
N ASN A 118 -8.08 -12.35 -14.35
CA ASN A 118 -8.01 -13.72 -13.80
C ASN A 118 -8.23 -13.79 -12.27
N ASN A 119 -8.42 -14.99 -11.71
CA ASN A 119 -8.68 -15.21 -10.27
C ASN A 119 -7.50 -14.86 -9.34
N MET A 120 -6.32 -14.55 -9.90
CA MET A 120 -5.13 -14.06 -9.18
C MET A 120 -4.80 -12.60 -9.55
N SER A 121 -5.76 -11.87 -10.13
CA SER A 121 -5.58 -10.48 -10.55
C SER A 121 -5.30 -9.59 -9.35
N ALA A 122 -4.27 -8.76 -9.45
CA ALA A 122 -4.06 -7.69 -8.50
C ALA A 122 -5.14 -6.63 -8.70
N SER A 123 -5.76 -6.15 -7.63
CA SER A 123 -6.65 -4.99 -7.71
C SER A 123 -5.88 -3.68 -7.51
N CYS A 124 -6.51 -2.54 -7.74
CA CYS A 124 -5.95 -1.23 -7.32
C CYS A 124 -5.54 -1.23 -5.84
N ALA A 125 -6.37 -1.82 -4.97
CA ALA A 125 -6.13 -1.86 -3.53
C ALA A 125 -4.93 -2.76 -3.14
N THR A 126 -4.57 -3.71 -3.98
CA THR A 126 -3.42 -4.61 -3.75
C THR A 126 -2.11 -3.84 -3.69
N CYS A 127 -1.96 -2.80 -4.52
CA CYS A 127 -0.73 -2.01 -4.59
C CYS A 127 -0.85 -0.63 -3.92
N HIS A 128 -2.05 -0.08 -3.75
CA HIS A 128 -2.25 1.26 -3.19
C HIS A 128 -2.84 1.26 -1.76
N GLY A 129 -3.34 0.11 -1.28
CA GLY A 129 -4.19 0.02 -0.09
C GLY A 129 -5.68 0.19 -0.42
N GLY A 130 -6.55 -0.29 0.46
CA GLY A 130 -8.01 -0.24 0.28
C GLY A 130 -8.61 1.01 0.92
N HIS A 131 -8.70 1.01 2.25
CA HIS A 131 -9.22 2.15 3.03
C HIS A 131 -8.12 3.06 3.59
N ASN A 132 -6.85 2.74 3.33
CA ASN A 132 -5.67 3.47 3.82
C ASN A 132 -4.80 3.99 2.66
N ILE A 133 -5.43 4.40 1.56
CA ILE A 133 -4.72 4.88 0.36
C ILE A 133 -3.95 6.16 0.68
N THR A 134 -2.63 6.11 0.60
CA THR A 134 -1.74 7.26 0.79
C THR A 134 -1.16 7.76 -0.53
N LYS A 135 -0.51 8.93 -0.51
CA LYS A 135 0.21 9.43 -1.69
C LYS A 135 1.31 8.43 -2.07
N VAL A 136 1.44 8.12 -3.37
CA VAL A 136 2.42 7.14 -3.89
C VAL A 136 3.86 7.43 -3.45
N ALA A 137 4.25 8.70 -3.38
CA ALA A 137 5.59 9.11 -2.93
C ALA A 137 5.78 9.05 -1.41
N GLY A 138 4.72 8.86 -0.62
CA GLY A 138 4.78 8.75 0.83
C GLY A 138 5.50 7.48 1.27
N ALA A 139 6.27 7.56 2.36
CA ALA A 139 7.06 6.44 2.86
C ALA A 139 6.22 5.22 3.24
N ASP A 140 4.98 5.43 3.69
CA ASP A 140 4.06 4.37 4.11
C ASP A 140 3.23 3.78 2.94
N SER A 141 3.38 4.33 1.73
CA SER A 141 2.61 3.85 0.58
C SER A 141 3.16 2.52 0.08
N PRO A 142 2.34 1.47 -0.10
CA PRO A 142 2.83 0.24 -0.70
C PRO A 142 3.33 0.45 -2.15
N ALA A 143 2.78 1.44 -2.86
CA ALA A 143 3.22 1.83 -4.20
C ALA A 143 4.56 2.60 -4.20
N ASN A 144 5.07 3.00 -3.03
CA ASN A 144 6.36 3.69 -2.93
C ASN A 144 7.48 2.82 -3.46
N LYS A 145 8.43 3.43 -4.17
CA LYS A 145 9.62 2.80 -4.74
C LYS A 145 10.34 1.82 -3.81
N LYS A 146 10.51 2.19 -2.52
CA LYS A 146 11.14 1.35 -1.50
C LYS A 146 10.29 0.13 -1.12
N ASN A 147 8.98 0.27 -1.17
CA ASN A 147 8.02 -0.73 -0.71
C ASN A 147 7.55 -1.67 -1.84
N GLN A 148 7.78 -1.29 -3.11
CA GLN A 148 7.38 -2.07 -4.28
C GLN A 148 7.88 -3.52 -4.24
N VAL A 149 9.09 -3.75 -3.73
CA VAL A 149 9.63 -5.10 -3.60
C VAL A 149 8.73 -5.98 -2.72
N GLN A 150 8.22 -5.45 -1.62
CA GLN A 150 7.27 -6.14 -0.76
C GLN A 150 5.92 -6.30 -1.46
N SER A 151 5.39 -5.23 -2.05
CA SER A 151 4.08 -5.25 -2.73
C SER A 151 4.02 -6.24 -3.88
N CYS A 152 5.02 -6.23 -4.76
CA CYS A 152 5.13 -7.20 -5.85
C CYS A 152 5.47 -8.60 -5.29
N GLY A 153 6.35 -8.66 -4.29
CA GLY A 153 6.82 -9.90 -3.66
C GLY A 153 5.73 -10.72 -3.00
N ASN A 154 4.60 -10.11 -2.60
CA ASN A 154 3.44 -10.83 -2.08
C ASN A 154 2.93 -11.93 -3.03
N CYS A 155 3.10 -11.75 -4.35
CA CYS A 155 2.75 -12.75 -5.37
C CYS A 155 3.97 -13.19 -6.20
N HIS A 156 4.98 -12.34 -6.34
CA HIS A 156 6.17 -12.56 -7.16
C HIS A 156 7.41 -12.83 -6.28
N GLN A 157 7.30 -13.72 -5.30
CA GLN A 157 8.32 -13.92 -4.26
C GLN A 157 9.70 -14.22 -4.85
N LYS A 158 9.75 -15.14 -5.83
CA LYS A 158 11.01 -15.61 -6.41
C LYS A 158 11.79 -14.47 -7.07
N VAL A 159 11.13 -13.66 -7.90
CA VAL A 159 11.79 -12.54 -8.59
C VAL A 159 12.05 -11.36 -7.66
N ALA A 160 11.22 -11.16 -6.62
CA ALA A 160 11.47 -10.14 -5.60
C ALA A 160 12.79 -10.41 -4.86
N VAL A 161 13.07 -11.66 -4.48
CA VAL A 161 14.36 -12.04 -3.87
C VAL A 161 15.52 -11.81 -4.83
N GLN A 162 15.37 -12.17 -6.11
CA GLN A 162 16.41 -11.95 -7.13
C GLN A 162 16.72 -10.46 -7.31
N TYR A 163 15.70 -9.62 -7.39
CA TYR A 163 15.85 -8.17 -7.49
C TYR A 163 16.47 -7.56 -6.21
N GLN A 164 16.03 -7.98 -5.01
CA GLN A 164 16.61 -7.52 -3.74
C GLN A 164 18.12 -7.77 -3.64
N GLU A 165 18.56 -8.88 -4.23
CA GLU A 165 19.96 -9.24 -4.25
C GLU A 165 20.75 -8.53 -5.36
N SER A 166 20.08 -7.89 -6.32
CA SER A 166 20.74 -7.09 -7.35
C SER A 166 21.29 -5.77 -6.80
N PHE A 167 22.17 -5.12 -7.58
CA PHE A 167 22.65 -3.78 -7.24
C PHE A 167 21.52 -2.76 -7.22
N HIS A 168 20.54 -2.87 -8.12
CA HIS A 168 19.41 -1.95 -8.15
C HIS A 168 18.53 -2.09 -6.90
N GLY A 169 18.21 -3.34 -6.50
CA GLY A 169 17.42 -3.59 -5.31
C GLY A 169 18.11 -3.15 -4.02
N LYS A 170 19.42 -3.41 -3.89
CA LYS A 170 20.21 -2.90 -2.75
C LYS A 170 20.22 -1.36 -2.71
N ALA A 171 20.40 -0.70 -3.85
CA ALA A 171 20.38 0.75 -3.92
C ALA A 171 19.01 1.34 -3.57
N VAL A 172 17.91 0.75 -4.07
CA VAL A 172 16.54 1.17 -3.70
C VAL A 172 16.27 0.96 -2.21
N ALA A 173 16.71 -0.16 -1.64
CA ALA A 173 16.58 -0.43 -0.21
C ALA A 173 17.32 0.62 0.65
N LEU A 174 18.49 1.08 0.19
CA LEU A 174 19.24 2.18 0.81
C LEU A 174 18.65 3.57 0.52
N GLY A 175 17.63 3.64 -0.34
CA GLY A 175 16.89 4.86 -0.65
C GLY A 175 17.38 5.67 -1.83
N ALA A 176 18.18 5.07 -2.71
CA ALA A 176 18.51 5.67 -3.99
C ALA A 176 17.23 5.84 -4.83
N THR A 177 16.91 7.08 -5.19
CA THR A 177 15.78 7.40 -6.09
C THR A 177 16.14 7.20 -7.56
N THR A 178 17.43 7.22 -7.88
CA THR A 178 17.99 7.07 -9.23
C THR A 178 18.11 5.62 -9.69
N SER A 179 18.12 4.66 -8.76
CA SER A 179 18.11 3.23 -9.08
C SER A 179 16.72 2.78 -9.50
N PRO A 180 16.50 2.01 -10.57
CA PRO A 180 15.16 1.60 -11.02
C PRO A 180 14.49 0.61 -10.05
N SER A 181 13.18 0.72 -9.85
CA SER A 181 12.33 -0.27 -9.18
C SER A 181 11.49 -1.08 -10.16
N CYS A 182 10.63 -1.96 -9.64
CA CYS A 182 9.76 -2.84 -10.43
C CYS A 182 8.96 -2.06 -11.48
N THR A 183 8.35 -0.93 -11.10
CA THR A 183 7.52 -0.12 -12.00
C THR A 183 8.31 0.70 -13.01
N ASP A 184 9.58 1.01 -12.74
CA ASP A 184 10.43 1.76 -13.67
C ASP A 184 10.76 0.92 -14.92
N CYS A 185 10.86 -0.41 -14.75
CA CYS A 185 11.10 -1.34 -15.84
C CYS A 185 9.80 -1.91 -16.45
N HIS A 186 8.88 -2.40 -15.61
CA HIS A 186 7.68 -3.09 -16.07
C HIS A 186 6.48 -2.18 -16.38
N GLY A 187 6.54 -0.91 -15.95
CA GLY A 187 5.41 0.00 -15.94
C GLY A 187 4.62 -0.04 -14.63
N ALA A 188 3.85 1.01 -14.36
CA ALA A 188 3.07 1.15 -13.12
C ALA A 188 1.65 0.55 -13.26
N HIS A 189 0.79 1.18 -14.07
CA HIS A 189 -0.59 0.71 -14.26
C HIS A 189 -0.75 -0.19 -15.49
N LYS A 190 0.03 0.01 -16.56
CA LYS A 190 -0.01 -0.82 -17.77
C LYS A 190 1.17 -1.78 -17.81
N VAL A 191 1.08 -2.87 -17.04
CA VAL A 191 2.10 -3.94 -17.01
C VAL A 191 1.81 -4.96 -18.10
N LEU A 192 2.75 -5.14 -19.02
CA LEU A 192 2.63 -6.12 -20.12
C LEU A 192 3.61 -7.28 -19.93
N SER A 193 3.24 -8.45 -20.45
CA SER A 193 4.15 -9.61 -20.51
C SER A 193 5.42 -9.23 -21.28
N SER A 194 6.59 -9.73 -20.85
CA SER A 194 7.85 -9.55 -21.59
C SER A 194 7.81 -10.12 -23.01
N LYS A 195 6.89 -11.06 -23.29
CA LYS A 195 6.67 -11.59 -24.63
C LYS A 195 5.89 -10.63 -25.55
N ASN A 196 5.24 -9.62 -24.99
CA ASN A 196 4.50 -8.64 -25.77
C ASN A 196 5.49 -7.60 -26.33
N PRO A 197 5.55 -7.36 -27.65
CA PRO A 197 6.43 -6.34 -28.24
C PRO A 197 6.18 -4.92 -27.71
N GLY A 198 4.96 -4.65 -27.24
CA GLY A 198 4.57 -3.40 -26.58
C GLY A 198 5.19 -3.20 -25.19
N SER A 199 5.68 -4.26 -24.54
CA SER A 199 6.27 -4.20 -23.19
C SER A 199 7.62 -3.49 -23.20
N GLN A 200 7.88 -2.68 -22.17
CA GLN A 200 9.20 -2.06 -21.97
C GLN A 200 10.29 -3.10 -21.69
N THR A 201 9.91 -4.25 -21.12
CA THR A 201 10.78 -5.39 -20.84
C THR A 201 10.69 -6.47 -21.91
N SER A 202 10.33 -6.10 -23.15
CA SER A 202 10.46 -7.02 -24.28
C SER A 202 11.92 -7.18 -24.67
N GLU A 203 12.27 -8.31 -25.30
CA GLU A 203 13.64 -8.59 -25.75
C GLU A 203 14.20 -7.45 -26.60
N GLU A 204 13.39 -6.93 -27.53
CA GLU A 204 13.74 -5.81 -28.42
C GLU A 204 13.96 -4.48 -27.67
N LYS A 205 13.12 -4.18 -26.67
CA LYS A 205 13.15 -2.87 -25.98
C LYS A 205 14.07 -2.83 -24.76
N THR A 206 14.43 -3.98 -24.20
CA THR A 206 15.25 -4.07 -22.99
C THR A 206 16.60 -3.34 -23.13
N PRO A 207 17.37 -3.49 -24.23
CA PRO A 207 18.63 -2.75 -24.39
C PRO A 207 18.44 -1.22 -24.32
N SER A 208 17.37 -0.71 -24.94
CA SER A 208 17.03 0.72 -24.89
C SER A 208 16.61 1.17 -23.50
N LEU A 209 15.91 0.31 -22.75
CA LEU A 209 15.47 0.58 -21.38
C LEU A 209 16.66 0.72 -20.44
N CYS A 210 17.63 -0.20 -20.49
CA CYS A 210 18.86 -0.11 -19.71
C CYS A 210 19.70 1.12 -20.08
N SER A 211 19.72 1.46 -21.37
CA SER A 211 20.50 2.59 -21.89
C SER A 211 20.02 3.95 -21.38
N LYS A 212 18.77 4.06 -20.87
CA LYS A 212 18.26 5.29 -20.23
C LYS A 212 19.15 5.77 -19.08
N CYS A 213 19.82 4.86 -18.38
CA CYS A 213 20.71 5.19 -17.26
C CYS A 213 22.17 4.78 -17.50
N HIS A 214 22.44 3.76 -18.32
CA HIS A 214 23.79 3.21 -18.50
C HIS A 214 24.55 3.74 -19.73
N GLY A 215 24.00 4.73 -20.45
CA GLY A 215 24.73 5.51 -21.45
C GLY A 215 25.27 4.68 -22.64
N GLY A 216 24.65 3.55 -22.96
CA GLY A 216 25.09 2.64 -24.04
C GLY A 216 26.44 1.97 -23.81
N ALA A 217 27.14 2.28 -22.71
CA ALA A 217 28.36 1.61 -22.32
C ALA A 217 28.00 0.19 -21.86
N VAL A 218 28.69 -0.79 -22.45
CA VAL A 218 28.52 -2.24 -22.31
C VAL A 218 28.32 -2.67 -20.85
N LEU A 219 27.09 -2.60 -20.36
CA LEU A 219 26.54 -3.71 -19.61
C LEU A 219 26.41 -4.81 -20.65
N GLY A 220 27.14 -5.91 -20.51
CA GLY A 220 27.18 -6.98 -21.50
C GLY A 220 25.77 -7.21 -22.04
N LEU A 221 25.62 -7.23 -23.37
CA LEU A 221 24.35 -7.11 -24.13
C LEU A 221 23.28 -8.20 -23.81
N ASN A 222 23.54 -9.01 -22.78
CA ASN A 222 22.68 -10.00 -22.16
C ASN A 222 22.43 -9.69 -20.67
N ALA A 223 22.40 -8.41 -20.27
CA ALA A 223 22.25 -8.02 -18.87
C ALA A 223 20.86 -8.44 -18.36
N VAL A 224 20.85 -9.43 -17.47
CA VAL A 224 19.64 -9.91 -16.79
C VAL A 224 19.58 -9.29 -15.40
N GLU A 225 18.46 -8.65 -15.08
CA GLU A 225 18.22 -8.11 -13.73
C GLU A 225 17.77 -9.21 -12.76
N HIS A 226 16.75 -9.98 -13.14
CA HIS A 226 16.22 -11.07 -12.33
C HIS A 226 17.05 -12.34 -12.54
N TYR A 227 18.15 -12.48 -11.81
CA TYR A 227 18.98 -13.69 -11.81
C TYR A 227 19.09 -14.30 -10.42
N ALA A 228 19.22 -15.62 -10.37
CA ALA A 228 19.48 -16.32 -9.12
C ALA A 228 20.97 -16.21 -8.74
N MET A 229 21.25 -15.86 -7.48
CA MET A 229 22.60 -15.98 -6.91
C MET A 229 22.89 -17.43 -6.53
N THR A 230 23.14 -18.26 -7.54
CA THR A 230 23.51 -19.67 -7.37
C THR A 230 24.98 -19.89 -7.74
N PRO A 231 25.63 -20.97 -7.27
CA PRO A 231 27.02 -21.28 -7.63
C PRO A 231 27.22 -21.58 -9.12
N GLN A 232 26.14 -21.81 -9.87
CA GLN A 232 26.12 -22.07 -11.31
C GLN A 232 25.18 -21.07 -12.02
N GLY A 233 25.40 -20.84 -13.33
CA GLY A 233 24.60 -19.95 -14.17
C GLY A 233 25.07 -18.50 -14.18
N PHE A 234 24.23 -17.57 -14.67
CA PHE A 234 24.59 -16.16 -14.84
C PHE A 234 25.03 -15.48 -13.54
N GLY A 235 24.41 -15.83 -12.41
CA GLY A 235 24.74 -15.26 -11.10
C GLY A 235 25.96 -15.85 -10.41
N ALA A 236 26.61 -16.87 -10.99
CA ALA A 236 27.73 -17.57 -10.35
C ALA A 236 28.93 -16.67 -10.01
N PRO A 237 29.39 -15.77 -10.90
CA PRO A 237 30.52 -14.90 -10.57
C PRO A 237 30.19 -14.02 -9.35
N MET A 238 28.99 -13.42 -9.32
CA MET A 238 28.53 -12.58 -8.22
C MET A 238 28.35 -13.38 -6.92
N TYR A 239 27.88 -14.62 -7.00
CA TYR A 239 27.76 -15.52 -5.86
C TYR A 239 29.11 -15.77 -5.18
N TRP A 240 30.12 -16.18 -5.97
CA TRP A 240 31.44 -16.50 -5.44
C TRP A 240 32.17 -15.27 -4.92
N VAL A 241 32.06 -14.13 -5.62
CA VAL A 241 32.57 -12.84 -5.13
C VAL A 241 31.96 -12.53 -3.77
N LYS A 242 30.62 -12.55 -3.62
CA LYS A 242 29.94 -12.32 -2.33
C LYS A 242 30.47 -13.27 -1.25
N LYS A 243 30.64 -14.56 -1.55
CA LYS A 243 31.15 -15.55 -0.58
C LYS A 243 32.58 -15.26 -0.14
N ILE A 244 33.49 -14.97 -1.07
CA ILE A 244 34.89 -14.65 -0.76
C ILE A 244 34.97 -13.42 0.14
N PHE A 245 34.27 -12.34 -0.23
CA PHE A 245 34.27 -11.12 0.56
C PHE A 245 33.64 -11.32 1.95
N MET A 246 32.55 -12.09 2.08
CA MET A 246 31.98 -12.39 3.40
C MET A 246 32.96 -13.14 4.29
N TRP A 247 33.65 -14.17 3.78
CA TRP A 247 34.64 -14.90 4.56
C TRP A 247 35.84 -14.03 4.93
N LEU A 248 36.30 -13.19 4.01
CA LEU A 248 37.37 -12.24 4.28
C LEU A 248 36.98 -11.26 5.40
N ILE A 249 35.76 -10.70 5.35
CA ILE A 249 35.25 -9.79 6.39
C ILE A 249 35.18 -10.50 7.74
N LEU A 250 34.64 -11.72 7.79
CA LEU A 250 34.54 -12.49 9.02
C LEU A 250 35.92 -12.83 9.61
N LEU A 251 36.90 -13.17 8.76
CA LEU A 251 38.26 -13.43 9.19
C LEU A 251 38.91 -12.17 9.76
N VAL A 252 38.85 -11.05 9.03
CA VAL A 252 39.47 -9.79 9.43
C VAL A 252 38.85 -9.25 10.71
N VAL A 253 37.51 -9.16 10.76
CA VAL A 253 36.80 -8.69 11.95
C VAL A 253 37.03 -9.63 13.13
N GLY A 254 36.99 -10.95 12.91
CA GLY A 254 37.26 -11.95 13.93
C GLY A 254 38.66 -11.83 14.52
N PHE A 255 39.68 -11.67 13.68
CA PHE A 255 41.06 -11.44 14.10
C PHE A 255 41.19 -10.19 14.97
N PHE A 256 40.63 -9.05 14.54
CA PHE A 256 40.69 -7.81 15.31
C PHE A 256 39.96 -7.92 16.65
N LEU A 257 38.79 -8.58 16.69
CA LEU A 257 38.07 -8.82 17.94
C LEU A 257 38.89 -9.66 18.90
N ILE A 258 39.51 -10.75 18.43
CA ILE A 258 40.38 -11.60 19.27
C ILE A 258 41.57 -10.80 19.79
N HIS A 259 42.21 -10.00 18.93
CA HIS A 259 43.33 -9.16 19.32
C HIS A 259 42.94 -8.16 20.43
N ILE A 260 41.81 -7.47 20.27
CA ILE A 260 41.29 -6.53 21.27
C ILE A 260 40.98 -7.23 22.60
N LEU A 261 40.37 -8.43 22.55
CA LEU A 261 40.04 -9.19 23.75
C LEU A 261 41.28 -9.69 24.49
N LEU A 262 42.32 -10.13 23.77
CA LEU A 262 43.59 -10.55 24.36
C LEU A 262 44.33 -9.38 25.00
N ASP A 263 44.36 -8.21 24.35
CA ASP A 263 44.94 -6.99 24.93
C ASP A 263 44.18 -6.55 26.19
N LEU A 264 42.84 -6.54 26.15
CA LEU A 264 42.01 -6.23 27.30
C LEU A 264 42.23 -7.22 28.46
N PHE A 265 42.29 -8.52 28.17
CA PHE A 265 42.57 -9.55 29.16
C PHE A 265 43.97 -9.37 29.79
N HIS A 266 44.98 -9.09 28.97
CA HIS A 266 46.33 -8.82 29.45
C HIS A 266 46.35 -7.61 30.41
N LYS A 267 45.72 -6.50 30.03
CA LYS A 267 45.60 -5.28 30.87
C LYS A 267 44.83 -5.53 32.18
N LEU A 268 43.78 -6.35 32.16
CA LEU A 268 43.03 -6.70 33.37
C LEU A 268 43.84 -7.59 34.31
N ARG A 269 44.68 -8.48 33.76
CA ARG A 269 45.57 -9.35 34.55
C ARG A 269 46.69 -8.56 35.22
N THR A 270 47.35 -7.66 34.49
CA THR A 270 48.47 -6.86 35.02
C THR A 270 48.04 -5.76 36.00
N ARG A 271 46.79 -5.30 35.97
CA ARG A 271 46.25 -4.37 36.98
C ARG A 271 45.94 -5.04 38.33
N ARG A 272 45.80 -6.37 38.37
CA ARG A 272 45.48 -7.13 39.59
C ARG A 272 46.72 -7.71 40.29
N SER A 273 47.89 -7.66 39.66
CA SER A 273 49.20 -8.01 40.24
C SER A 273 49.90 -6.77 40.74
#